data_AF-A0A4Q0ZFP3-F1
#
_entry.id   AF-A0A4Q0ZFP3-F1
#
_cell.length_a   1.000
_cell.length_b   1.000
_cell.length_c   1.000
_cell.angle_alpha   90.00
_cell.angle_beta   90.00
_cell.angle_gamma   90.00
#
_symmetry.space_group_name_H-M   'P 1'
#
loop_
_entity.id
_entity.type
_entity.pdbx_description
1 polymer ?
#
loop_
_entity_poly.entity_id
_entity_poly.type
_entity_poly.pdbx_seq_one_letter_code
_entity_poly.pdbx_strand_id
1 'polypeptide(L)'
;MNKKILIVFPHNPFLLENGVHSRFYELIKYLNNKNAEVDILSHKNFVDDWTIYDKSLITNLYLSDFKNIFTLKYRIKNRLKRFLYRKNYLENFSSEEMKSMFVQILDNKYDFIVFSYIQWVNLLKNVNTKKTKKIIMIED
;
A
#
# COMPACT_ATOMS: atom_id res chain seq x y z
N MET A 1 -21.82 -1.16 -13.53
CA MET A 1 -20.50 -0.48 -13.54
C MET A 1 -19.62 -1.22 -12.54
N ASN A 2 -18.52 -1.82 -13.01
CA ASN A 2 -17.60 -2.55 -12.13
C ASN A 2 -16.92 -1.56 -11.17
N LYS A 3 -16.74 -1.97 -9.92
CA LYS A 3 -16.08 -1.13 -8.91
C LYS A 3 -14.57 -1.23 -9.08
N LYS A 4 -13.86 -0.10 -8.99
CA LYS A 4 -12.39 -0.08 -9.01
C LYS A 4 -11.84 0.15 -7.62
N ILE A 5 -11.00 -0.78 -7.17
CA ILE A 5 -10.50 -0.84 -5.79
C ILE A 5 -8.97 -0.87 -5.82
N LEU A 6 -8.35 0.02 -5.05
CA LEU A 6 -6.92 -0.01 -4.80
C LEU A 6 -6.67 -0.61 -3.41
N ILE A 7 -5.92 -1.69 -3.34
CA ILE A 7 -5.41 -2.25 -2.09
C ILE A 7 -3.99 -1.74 -1.88
N VAL A 8 -3.78 -1.07 -0.75
CA VAL A 8 -2.49 -0.52 -0.33
C VAL A 8 -2.01 -1.35 0.85
N PHE A 9 -1.13 -2.32 0.55
CA PHE A 9 -0.71 -3.38 1.46
C PHE A 9 0.79 -3.72 1.23
N PRO A 10 1.65 -3.71 2.27
CA PRO A 10 3.10 -3.86 2.10
C PRO A 10 3.56 -5.27 1.73
N HIS A 11 2.70 -6.27 1.92
CA HIS A 11 3.02 -7.68 1.78
C HIS A 11 2.43 -8.30 0.49
N ASN A 12 2.96 -9.45 0.09
CA ASN A 12 2.40 -10.27 -0.99
C ASN A 12 1.33 -11.24 -0.44
N PRO A 13 0.02 -10.99 -0.67
CA PRO A 13 -1.03 -11.87 -0.19
C PRO A 13 -1.03 -13.26 -0.85
N PHE A 14 -0.40 -13.40 -2.03
CA PHE A 14 -0.39 -14.65 -2.79
C PHE A 14 0.54 -15.72 -2.22
N LEU A 15 1.41 -15.38 -1.26
CA LEU A 15 2.28 -16.36 -0.62
C LEU A 15 1.57 -17.20 0.45
N LEU A 16 0.45 -16.71 1.01
CA LEU A 16 -0.37 -17.43 2.00
C LEU A 16 0.39 -17.92 3.25
N GLU A 17 1.54 -17.33 3.57
CA GLU A 17 2.42 -17.80 4.64
C GLU A 17 1.88 -17.53 6.06
N ASN A 18 1.00 -16.54 6.22
CA ASN A 18 0.47 -16.14 7.52
C ASN A 18 -1.00 -15.67 7.42
N GLY A 19 -1.64 -15.45 8.56
CA GLY A 19 -3.05 -15.06 8.62
C GLY A 19 -3.37 -13.74 7.92
N VAL A 20 -2.42 -12.80 7.87
CA VAL A 20 -2.60 -11.51 7.19
C VAL A 20 -2.59 -11.72 5.67
N HIS A 21 -1.65 -12.51 5.13
CA HIS A 21 -1.63 -12.89 3.72
C HIS A 21 -2.96 -13.54 3.30
N SER A 22 -3.42 -14.54 4.06
CA SER A 22 -4.66 -15.25 3.76
C SER A 22 -5.88 -14.35 3.79
N ARG A 23 -5.96 -13.40 4.74
CA ARG A 23 -7.06 -12.44 4.83
C ARG A 23 -7.14 -11.55 3.59
N PHE A 24 -6.00 -11.00 3.16
CA PHE A 24 -5.96 -10.15 1.98
C PHE A 24 -6.18 -10.94 0.69
N TYR A 25 -5.69 -12.16 0.59
CA TYR A 25 -5.95 -13.04 -0.54
C TYR A 25 -7.44 -13.35 -0.70
N GLU A 26 -8.11 -13.76 0.38
CA GLU A 26 -9.56 -14.02 0.35
C GLU A 26 -10.37 -12.74 0.07
N LEU A 27 -9.91 -11.58 0.56
CA LEU A 27 -10.51 -10.30 0.20
C LEU A 27 -10.41 -10.03 -1.31
N ILE A 28 -9.22 -10.20 -1.91
CA ILE A 28 -9.02 -10.02 -3.36
C ILE A 28 -9.93 -10.95 -4.15
N LYS A 29 -9.96 -12.23 -3.78
CA LYS A 29 -10.81 -13.25 -4.42
C LYS A 29 -12.29 -12.91 -4.30
N TYR A 30 -12.74 -12.47 -3.12
CA TYR A 30 -14.11 -12.02 -2.90
C TYR A 30 -14.47 -10.82 -3.81
N LEU A 31 -13.59 -9.82 -3.89
CA LEU A 31 -13.80 -8.64 -4.73
C LEU A 31 -13.85 -9.00 -6.22
N ASN A 32 -12.94 -9.85 -6.68
CA ASN A 32 -12.91 -10.36 -8.04
C ASN A 32 -14.21 -11.11 -8.40
N ASN A 33 -14.68 -12.00 -7.51
CA ASN A 33 -15.97 -12.70 -7.65
C ASN A 33 -17.20 -11.75 -7.70
N LYS A 34 -17.06 -10.51 -7.24
CA LYS A 34 -18.07 -9.46 -7.34
C LYS A 34 -17.87 -8.57 -8.57
N ASN A 35 -17.06 -8.99 -9.53
CA ASN A 35 -16.68 -8.26 -10.74
C ASN A 35 -16.04 -6.89 -10.42
N ALA A 36 -15.30 -6.78 -9.32
CA ALA A 36 -14.51 -5.58 -9.05
C ALA A 36 -13.12 -5.70 -9.71
N GLU A 37 -12.62 -4.58 -10.21
CA GLU A 37 -11.23 -4.43 -10.64
C GLU A 37 -10.37 -4.12 -9.42
N VAL A 38 -9.35 -4.95 -9.18
CA VAL A 38 -8.47 -4.85 -8.02
C VAL A 38 -7.07 -4.49 -8.47
N ASP A 39 -6.62 -3.31 -8.07
CA ASP A 39 -5.22 -2.90 -8.20
C ASP A 39 -4.52 -3.04 -6.84
N ILE A 40 -3.23 -3.38 -6.85
CA ILE A 40 -2.41 -3.48 -5.64
C ILE A 40 -1.25 -2.50 -5.71
N LEU A 41 -1.04 -1.74 -4.62
CA LEU A 41 0.18 -1.00 -4.34
C LEU A 41 0.91 -1.65 -3.16
N SER A 42 2.13 -2.11 -3.41
CA SER A 42 2.98 -2.80 -2.44
C SER A 42 4.45 -2.39 -2.50
N HIS A 43 5.27 -3.03 -1.67
CA HIS A 43 6.72 -2.97 -1.76
C HIS A 43 7.29 -4.24 -2.42
N LYS A 44 8.26 -4.05 -3.31
CA LYS A 44 9.26 -5.08 -3.60
C LYS A 44 10.41 -4.94 -2.60
N ASN A 45 11.13 -6.04 -2.34
CA ASN A 45 12.25 -6.10 -1.40
C ASN A 45 11.88 -5.73 0.05
N PHE A 46 10.64 -5.96 0.48
CA PHE A 46 10.25 -5.76 1.88
C PHE A 46 10.59 -7.00 2.71
N VAL A 47 9.72 -7.99 2.67
CA VAL A 47 9.93 -9.35 3.21
C VAL A 47 9.57 -10.37 2.12
N ASP A 48 8.47 -10.09 1.41
CA ASP A 48 7.88 -11.04 0.48
C ASP A 48 8.41 -10.91 -0.95
N ASP A 49 8.45 -12.05 -1.64
CA ASP A 49 8.73 -12.11 -3.05
C ASP A 49 7.46 -11.90 -3.88
N TRP A 50 7.52 -10.99 -4.86
CA TRP A 50 6.44 -10.70 -5.80
C TRP A 50 6.60 -11.40 -7.16
N THR A 51 7.54 -12.34 -7.32
CA THR A 51 7.59 -13.18 -8.53
C THR A 51 6.40 -14.13 -8.64
N ILE A 52 5.79 -14.50 -7.52
CA ILE A 52 4.63 -15.39 -7.45
C ILE A 52 3.38 -14.57 -7.14
N TYR A 53 2.47 -14.46 -8.11
CA TYR A 53 1.15 -13.87 -7.93
C TYR A 53 0.17 -14.31 -9.02
N ASP A 54 -1.13 -14.28 -8.71
CA ASP A 54 -2.18 -14.64 -9.66
C ASP A 54 -2.66 -13.41 -10.44
N LYS A 55 -2.24 -13.33 -11.71
CA LYS A 55 -2.63 -12.25 -12.65
C LYS A 55 -4.12 -12.23 -12.98
N SER A 56 -4.87 -13.32 -12.75
CA SER A 56 -6.32 -13.35 -12.99
C SER A 56 -7.12 -12.63 -11.89
N LEU A 57 -6.52 -12.48 -10.71
CA LEU A 57 -7.16 -11.88 -9.54
C LEU A 57 -6.92 -10.38 -9.40
N ILE A 58 -5.92 -9.83 -10.09
CA ILE A 58 -5.55 -8.40 -10.02
C ILE A 58 -5.43 -7.80 -11.42
N THR A 59 -5.85 -6.54 -11.54
CA THR A 59 -5.77 -5.79 -12.80
C THR A 59 -4.40 -5.15 -12.96
N ASN A 60 -3.90 -4.46 -11.93
CA ASN A 60 -2.57 -3.84 -11.92
C ASN A 60 -1.82 -4.13 -10.61
N LEU A 61 -0.50 -4.27 -10.74
CA LEU A 61 0.42 -4.42 -9.62
C LEU A 61 1.46 -3.29 -9.66
N TYR A 62 1.49 -2.47 -8.62
CA TYR A 62 2.41 -1.36 -8.45
C TYR A 62 3.38 -1.66 -7.31
N LEU A 63 4.67 -1.74 -7.62
CA LEU A 63 5.71 -2.09 -6.66
C LEU A 63 6.71 -0.96 -6.49
N SER A 64 6.76 -0.38 -5.29
CA SER A 64 7.83 0.53 -4.89
C SER A 64 8.99 -0.23 -4.27
N ASP A 65 10.23 0.21 -4.47
CA ASP A 65 11.38 -0.44 -3.84
C ASP A 65 11.53 -0.04 -2.36
N PHE A 66 11.38 -0.99 -1.45
CA PHE A 66 11.55 -0.74 -0.01
C PHE A 66 12.96 -0.23 0.33
N LYS A 67 13.97 -0.62 -0.45
CA LYS A 67 15.36 -0.15 -0.26
C LYS A 67 15.49 1.37 -0.39
N ASN A 68 14.60 2.01 -1.16
CA ASN A 68 14.60 3.45 -1.37
C ASN A 68 14.12 4.26 -0.15
N ILE A 69 13.62 3.60 0.90
CA ILE A 69 13.27 4.26 2.16
C ILE A 69 14.53 4.60 2.96
N PHE A 70 15.52 3.70 3.01
CA PHE A 70 16.69 3.81 3.90
C PHE A 70 17.83 4.67 3.35
N THR A 71 17.51 5.75 2.67
CA THR A 71 18.52 6.72 2.24
C THR A 71 19.29 7.29 3.45
N LEU A 72 20.53 7.72 3.23
CA LEU A 72 21.34 8.37 4.28
C LEU A 72 20.58 9.56 4.92
N LYS A 73 19.88 10.33 4.10
CA LYS A 73 19.01 11.44 4.51
C LYS A 73 17.88 10.98 5.45
N TYR A 74 17.26 9.82 5.17
CA TYR A 74 16.23 9.23 6.02
C TYR A 74 16.78 8.87 7.41
N ARG A 75 17.96 8.20 7.45
CA ARG A 75 18.61 7.81 8.71
C ARG A 75 18.94 9.01 9.59
N ILE A 76 19.48 10.08 9.01
CA ILE A 76 19.80 11.33 9.72
C ILE A 76 18.51 11.98 10.26
N LYS A 77 17.48 12.10 9.43
CA LYS A 77 16.19 12.70 9.80
C LYS A 77 15.50 11.91 10.92
N ASN A 78 15.48 10.58 10.84
CA ASN A 78 14.89 9.74 11.90
C ASN A 78 15.69 9.83 13.20
N ARG A 79 17.03 9.87 13.15
CA ARG A 79 17.86 10.03 14.35
C ARG A 79 17.57 11.36 15.06
N LEU A 80 17.47 12.47 14.31
CA LEU A 80 17.11 13.78 14.85
C LEU A 80 15.70 13.80 15.45
N LYS A 81 14.72 13.21 14.76
CA LYS A 81 13.35 13.15 15.26
C LYS A 81 13.20 12.29 16.50
N ARG A 82 13.88 11.14 16.57
CA ARG A 82 13.87 10.30 17.78
C ARG A 82 14.47 11.03 18.98
N PHE A 83 15.49 11.85 18.74
CA PHE A 83 16.09 12.70 19.78
C PHE A 83 15.11 13.80 20.27
N LEU A 84 14.39 14.45 19.35
CA LEU A 84 13.48 15.56 19.66
C LEU A 84 12.11 15.14 20.22
N TYR A 85 11.50 14.07 19.69
CA TYR A 85 10.09 13.74 19.95
C TYR A 85 9.87 12.58 20.94
N ARG A 86 10.97 12.06 21.54
CA ARG A 86 11.17 11.12 22.66
C ARG A 86 10.14 10.03 23.05
N LYS A 87 8.92 9.91 22.51
CA LYS A 87 7.99 8.80 22.82
C LYS A 87 6.94 8.44 21.75
N ASN A 88 6.55 9.34 20.84
CA ASN A 88 5.42 9.09 19.91
C ASN A 88 5.75 9.29 18.42
N TYR A 89 6.94 8.87 17.97
CA TYR A 89 7.30 8.95 16.55
C TYR A 89 6.96 7.65 15.81
N LEU A 90 5.91 7.69 14.98
CA LEU A 90 5.68 6.64 13.99
C LEU A 90 6.68 6.79 12.84
N GLU A 91 7.39 5.71 12.52
CA GLU A 91 8.27 5.71 11.36
C GLU A 91 7.45 5.89 10.08
N ASN A 92 7.96 6.73 9.17
CA ASN A 92 7.34 6.92 7.87
C ASN A 92 8.04 6.02 6.85
N PHE A 93 7.32 5.05 6.30
CA PHE A 93 7.82 4.16 5.24
C PHE A 93 7.31 4.54 3.85
N SER A 94 6.63 5.68 3.70
CA SER A 94 6.34 6.25 2.38
C SER A 94 7.54 7.01 1.82
N SER A 95 8.32 6.36 0.93
CA SER A 95 9.39 7.01 0.18
C SER A 95 8.84 8.07 -0.79
N GLU A 96 9.68 8.99 -1.27
CA GLU A 96 9.23 9.98 -2.28
C GLU A 96 8.83 9.30 -3.59
N GLU A 97 9.54 8.25 -4.00
CA GLU A 97 9.15 7.41 -5.13
C GLU A 97 7.74 6.83 -4.95
N MET A 98 7.47 6.24 -3.78
CA MET A 98 6.15 5.65 -3.50
C MET A 98 5.05 6.71 -3.51
N LYS A 99 5.32 7.92 -2.98
CA LYS A 99 4.38 9.04 -3.04
C LYS A 99 4.10 9.47 -4.48
N SER A 100 5.12 9.62 -5.31
CA SER A 100 4.97 9.97 -6.71
C SER A 100 4.16 8.92 -7.47
N MET A 101 4.47 7.65 -7.26
CA MET A 101 3.71 6.54 -7.85
C MET A 101 2.26 6.53 -7.36
N PHE A 102 2.02 6.73 -6.06
CA PHE A 102 0.67 6.79 -5.50
C PHE A 102 -0.15 7.93 -6.10
N VAL A 103 0.44 9.12 -6.29
CA VAL A 103 -0.24 10.24 -6.96
C VAL A 103 -0.65 9.89 -8.39
N GLN A 104 0.23 9.24 -9.15
CA GLN A 104 -0.06 8.81 -10.53
C GLN A 104 -1.17 7.75 -10.55
N ILE A 105 -1.14 6.79 -9.62
CA ILE A 105 -2.15 5.76 -9.48
C ILE A 105 -3.53 6.40 -9.27
N LEU A 106 -3.64 7.42 -8.42
CA LEU A 106 -4.93 8.06 -8.10
C LEU A 106 -5.62 8.74 -9.29
N ASP A 107 -4.93 9.00 -10.40
CA ASP A 107 -5.57 9.49 -11.62
C ASP A 107 -6.50 8.46 -12.28
N ASN A 108 -6.34 7.17 -11.96
CA ASN A 108 -7.21 6.08 -12.41
C ASN A 108 -8.61 6.06 -11.79
N LYS A 109 -8.94 7.02 -10.90
CA LYS A 109 -10.24 7.16 -10.19
C LYS A 109 -10.73 5.87 -9.53
N TYR A 110 -10.42 5.71 -8.24
CA TYR A 110 -10.88 4.57 -7.44
C TYR A 110 -12.20 4.87 -6.73
N ASP A 111 -13.11 3.88 -6.72
CA ASP A 111 -14.28 3.91 -5.83
C ASP A 111 -13.84 3.73 -4.38
N PHE A 112 -12.92 2.80 -4.13
CA PHE A 112 -12.43 2.48 -2.79
C PHE A 112 -10.91 2.36 -2.77
N ILE A 113 -10.31 2.85 -1.69
CA ILE A 113 -8.91 2.56 -1.34
C ILE A 113 -8.93 1.79 -0.02
N VAL A 114 -8.46 0.55 -0.02
CA VAL A 114 -8.25 -0.26 1.18
C VAL A 114 -6.81 -0.06 1.62
N PHE A 115 -6.61 0.40 2.86
CA PHE A 115 -5.31 0.81 3.36
C PHE A 115 -5.00 0.08 4.66
N SER A 116 -3.93 -0.73 4.70
CA SER A 116 -3.62 -1.49 5.92
C SER A 116 -2.53 -0.89 6.79
N TYR A 117 -1.53 -0.25 6.18
CA TYR A 117 -0.24 -0.13 6.85
C TYR A 117 0.01 1.27 7.40
N ILE A 118 -0.04 1.43 8.72
CA ILE A 118 -0.02 2.73 9.40
C ILE A 118 1.22 3.57 9.08
N GLN A 119 2.40 2.94 8.88
CA GLN A 119 3.65 3.61 8.53
C GLN A 119 3.60 4.30 7.16
N TRP A 120 2.56 4.05 6.37
CA TRP A 120 2.31 4.72 5.09
C TRP A 120 1.26 5.84 5.17
N VAL A 121 0.70 6.17 6.34
CA VAL A 121 -0.37 7.18 6.49
C VAL A 121 -0.09 8.53 5.80
N ASN A 122 1.19 8.88 5.61
CA ASN A 122 1.57 10.09 4.87
C ASN A 122 1.23 10.06 3.37
N LEU A 123 0.97 8.89 2.76
CA LEU A 123 0.44 8.79 1.40
C LEU A 123 -0.94 9.46 1.29
N LEU A 124 -1.75 9.35 2.34
CA LEU A 124 -3.12 9.87 2.36
C LEU A 124 -3.20 11.40 2.22
N LYS A 125 -2.11 12.11 2.55
CA LYS A 125 -2.00 13.57 2.35
C LYS A 125 -2.14 13.98 0.89
N ASN A 126 -1.87 13.07 -0.05
CA ASN A 126 -1.94 13.33 -1.48
C ASN A 126 -3.29 12.90 -2.11
N VAL A 127 -4.21 12.34 -1.32
CA VAL A 127 -5.50 11.88 -1.86
C VAL A 127 -6.42 13.07 -2.11
N ASN A 128 -6.82 13.25 -3.37
CA ASN A 128 -7.91 14.15 -3.71
C ASN A 128 -9.26 13.43 -3.50
N THR A 129 -9.95 13.76 -2.41
CA THR A 129 -11.25 13.19 -2.02
C THR A 129 -12.38 13.52 -2.99
N LYS A 130 -12.20 14.47 -3.93
CA LYS A 130 -13.19 14.70 -5.01
C LYS A 130 -13.17 13.60 -6.07
N LYS A 131 -12.06 12.85 -6.20
CA LYS A 131 -11.91 11.75 -7.17
C LYS A 131 -12.05 10.36 -6.53
N THR A 132 -11.78 10.24 -5.23
CA THR A 132 -11.83 8.99 -4.47
C THR A 132 -13.06 8.95 -3.59
N LYS A 133 -13.94 7.95 -3.75
CA LYS A 133 -15.23 7.95 -3.03
C LYS A 133 -15.08 7.56 -1.56
N LYS A 134 -14.19 6.63 -1.23
CA LYS A 134 -13.97 6.21 0.17
C LYS A 134 -12.59 5.59 0.40
N ILE A 135 -12.00 5.88 1.56
CA ILE A 135 -10.81 5.19 2.08
C ILE A 135 -11.28 4.31 3.26
N ILE A 136 -10.86 3.06 3.28
CA ILE A 136 -11.15 2.07 4.32
C ILE A 136 -9.83 1.67 4.94
N MET A 137 -9.69 1.85 6.25
CA MET A 137 -8.52 1.38 6.99
C MET A 137 -8.82 -0.01 7.58
N ILE A 138 -7.91 -0.96 7.37
CA ILE A 138 -8.03 -2.32 7.89
C ILE A 138 -6.72 -2.63 8.61
N GLU A 139 -6.75 -2.90 9.91
CA GLU A 139 -5.52 -3.30 10.61
C GLU A 139 -5.02 -4.65 10.05
N ASP A 140 -3.72 -4.67 9.73
CA ASP A 140 -2.94 -5.87 9.49
C ASP A 140 -2.62 -6.60 10.81
#